data_AF-A0A432I2T1-F1
#
_entry.id   AF-A0A432I2T1-F1
#
_cell.length_a   1.000
_cell.length_b   1.000
_cell.length_c   1.000
_cell.angle_alpha   90.00
_cell.angle_beta   90.00
_cell.angle_gamma   90.00
#
_symmetry.space_group_name_H-M   'P 1'
#
loop_
_entity.id
_entity.type
_entity.pdbx_description
1 polymer ?
#
loop_
_entity_poly.entity_id
_entity_poly.type
_entity_poly.pdbx_seq_one_letter_code
_entity_poly.pdbx_strand_id
1 'polypeptide(L)'
;MQRRPAVITVAGVIVVASWTLLAAGQLPLAPVRTSGQTITPVYEGWYENPDGTFSLSWGYFNRNAEEIIEIPIGADNRVEPGGPDNGQPTHFDSRRQRGVFTVVVPADFSNNEVNWTLSFRGDTQTIPGHLHRDWMLDALGGGAGGDTPPIVRFTENGPEHRGPGNAPEGPLTATVGTP
;
A
#
# COMPACT_ATOMS: atom_id res chain seq x y z
N MET A 1 -1.42 -94.39 33.33
CA MET A 1 -0.39 -93.45 33.80
C MET A 1 0.65 -93.30 32.71
N GLN A 2 0.54 -92.29 31.82
CA GLN A 2 1.64 -91.79 30.97
C GLN A 2 1.19 -90.52 30.24
N ARG A 3 2.12 -89.55 30.17
CA ARG A 3 1.91 -88.11 29.98
C ARG A 3 1.82 -87.71 28.49
N ARG A 4 1.03 -86.67 28.21
CA ARG A 4 0.92 -85.93 26.94
C ARG A 4 2.20 -85.12 26.62
N PRO A 5 2.48 -84.81 25.35
CA PRO A 5 3.11 -83.55 24.97
C PRO A 5 2.08 -82.57 24.35
N ALA A 6 2.27 -81.29 24.67
CA ALA A 6 1.44 -80.16 24.26
C ALA A 6 1.83 -79.63 22.88
N VAL A 7 0.84 -79.09 22.16
CA VAL A 7 1.08 -78.17 21.04
C VAL A 7 0.31 -76.89 21.36
N ILE A 8 1.05 -75.81 21.54
CA ILE A 8 0.53 -74.46 21.76
C ILE A 8 0.49 -73.79 20.39
N THR A 9 -0.71 -73.47 19.90
CA THR A 9 -0.89 -72.63 18.72
C THR A 9 -1.27 -71.23 19.21
N VAL A 10 -0.35 -70.28 19.10
CA VAL A 10 -0.62 -68.86 19.36
C VAL A 10 -1.23 -68.27 18.08
N ALA A 11 -2.52 -67.95 18.11
CA ALA A 11 -3.17 -67.18 17.06
C ALA A 11 -2.92 -65.68 17.33
N GLY A 12 -2.10 -65.05 16.47
CA GLY A 12 -1.85 -63.61 16.52
C GLY A 12 -3.06 -62.83 16.01
N VAL A 13 -3.61 -61.95 16.84
CA VAL A 13 -4.64 -60.98 16.44
C VAL A 13 -3.94 -59.73 15.90
N ILE A 14 -4.13 -59.43 14.61
CA ILE A 14 -3.68 -58.17 14.01
C ILE A 14 -4.79 -57.13 14.25
N VAL A 15 -4.52 -56.18 15.14
CA VAL A 15 -5.36 -54.98 15.31
C VAL A 15 -4.91 -53.95 14.29
N VAL A 16 -5.69 -53.76 13.23
CA VAL A 16 -5.48 -52.67 12.28
C VAL A 16 -6.15 -51.43 12.84
N ALA A 17 -5.37 -50.56 13.48
CA ALA A 17 -5.85 -49.24 13.87
C ALA A 17 -5.97 -48.37 12.61
N SER A 18 -7.20 -48.10 12.15
CA SER A 18 -7.46 -47.16 11.07
C SER A 18 -7.21 -45.72 11.57
N TRP A 19 -6.14 -45.10 11.07
CA TRP A 19 -5.88 -43.68 11.30
C TRP A 19 -6.71 -42.89 10.29
N THR A 20 -7.86 -42.36 10.71
CA THR A 20 -8.56 -41.34 9.94
C THR A 20 -7.79 -40.03 10.07
N LEU A 21 -6.93 -39.75 9.09
CA LEU A 21 -6.34 -38.43 8.92
C LEU A 21 -7.50 -37.44 8.65
N LEU A 22 -7.86 -36.64 9.66
CA LEU A 22 -8.67 -35.46 9.47
C LEU A 22 -7.85 -34.48 8.63
N ALA A 23 -8.03 -34.53 7.31
CA ALA A 23 -7.59 -33.47 6.43
C ALA A 23 -8.42 -32.22 6.77
N ALA A 24 -7.88 -31.35 7.62
CA ALA A 24 -8.37 -29.99 7.76
C ALA A 24 -8.10 -29.29 6.42
N GLY A 25 -9.05 -29.37 5.49
CA GLY A 25 -8.94 -28.68 4.21
C GLY A 25 -8.83 -27.19 4.45
N GLN A 26 -7.82 -26.54 3.86
CA GLN A 26 -7.79 -25.08 3.77
C GLN A 26 -9.06 -24.63 3.06
N LEU A 27 -9.89 -23.86 3.75
CA LEU A 27 -11.00 -23.17 3.11
C LEU A 27 -10.43 -22.28 1.99
N PRO A 28 -11.06 -22.27 0.80
CA PRO A 28 -10.64 -21.37 -0.26
C PRO A 28 -10.71 -19.93 0.26
N LEU A 29 -9.73 -19.10 -0.11
CA LEU A 29 -9.80 -17.67 0.19
C LEU A 29 -11.11 -17.12 -0.36
N ALA A 30 -11.78 -16.27 0.43
CA ALA A 30 -12.97 -15.59 -0.04
C ALA A 30 -12.66 -14.85 -1.36
N PRO A 31 -13.55 -14.91 -2.36
CA PRO A 31 -13.37 -14.18 -3.60
C PRO A 31 -13.22 -12.68 -3.34
N VAL A 32 -12.38 -12.01 -4.14
CA VAL A 32 -12.28 -10.55 -4.12
C VAL A 32 -13.63 -9.97 -4.53
N ARG A 33 -14.12 -9.00 -3.75
CA ARG A 33 -15.40 -8.34 -4.04
C ARG A 33 -15.20 -7.33 -5.16
N THR A 34 -16.13 -7.28 -6.11
CA THR A 34 -16.07 -6.32 -7.22
C THR A 34 -16.36 -4.89 -6.78
N SER A 35 -17.26 -4.72 -5.81
CA SER A 35 -17.71 -3.43 -5.27
C SER A 35 -18.20 -3.54 -3.81
N GLY A 36 -18.52 -2.39 -3.21
CA GLY A 36 -19.17 -2.30 -1.90
C GLY A 36 -18.20 -2.30 -0.71
N GLN A 37 -16.89 -2.34 -0.95
CA GLN A 37 -15.85 -2.29 0.08
C GLN A 37 -15.30 -0.86 0.29
N THR A 38 -14.50 -0.70 1.34
CA THR A 38 -13.89 0.56 1.75
C THR A 38 -12.53 0.79 1.10
N ILE A 39 -11.99 1.99 1.32
CA ILE A 39 -10.66 2.41 0.91
C ILE A 39 -9.77 2.66 2.14
N THR A 40 -8.47 2.43 2.02
CA THR A 40 -7.52 2.77 3.09
C THR A 40 -6.33 3.52 2.53
N PRO A 41 -5.96 4.68 3.11
CA PRO A 41 -4.74 5.36 2.76
C PRO A 41 -3.53 4.58 3.30
N VAL A 42 -2.41 4.65 2.60
CA VAL A 42 -1.18 3.92 2.91
C VAL A 42 -0.03 4.91 2.87
N TYR A 43 0.75 4.98 3.94
CA TYR A 43 2.03 5.66 3.91
C TYR A 43 3.05 4.72 3.28
N GLU A 44 3.66 5.15 2.18
CA GLU A 44 4.66 4.33 1.46
C GLU A 44 6.05 4.51 2.07
N GLY A 45 6.34 5.70 2.59
CA GLY A 45 7.63 6.07 3.14
C GLY A 45 8.06 7.47 2.71
N TRP A 46 9.34 7.78 2.88
CA TRP A 46 9.90 9.09 2.55
C TRP A 46 11.25 8.96 1.84
N TYR A 47 11.65 10.01 1.13
CA TYR A 47 12.99 10.12 0.53
C TYR A 47 13.52 11.55 0.58
N GLU A 48 14.83 11.68 0.56
CA GLU A 48 15.54 12.97 0.56
C GLU A 48 15.58 13.55 -0.86
N ASN A 49 15.29 14.84 -0.98
CA ASN A 49 15.38 15.60 -2.21
C ASN A 49 16.78 16.23 -2.35
N PRO A 50 17.24 16.54 -3.58
CA PRO A 50 18.57 17.14 -3.80
C PRO A 50 18.83 18.48 -3.10
N ASP A 51 17.77 19.21 -2.74
CA ASP A 51 17.84 20.50 -2.04
C ASP A 51 17.86 20.37 -0.51
N GLY A 52 17.89 19.14 0.02
CA GLY A 52 17.91 18.84 1.46
C GLY A 52 16.53 18.83 2.12
N THR A 53 15.45 19.04 1.35
CA THR A 53 14.08 18.78 1.82
C THR A 53 13.75 17.29 1.76
N PHE A 54 12.61 16.90 2.32
CA PHE A 54 12.14 15.51 2.25
C PHE A 54 10.79 15.43 1.58
N SER A 55 10.56 14.37 0.82
CA SER A 55 9.26 14.04 0.25
C SER A 55 8.64 12.87 0.99
N LEU A 56 7.47 13.09 1.58
CA LEU A 56 6.64 12.04 2.16
C LEU A 56 5.70 11.50 1.07
N SER A 57 5.60 10.18 0.91
CA SER A 57 4.83 9.55 -0.18
C SER A 57 3.69 8.69 0.35
N TRP A 58 2.53 8.82 -0.30
CA TRP A 58 1.35 8.02 0.02
C TRP A 58 0.85 7.25 -1.19
N GLY A 59 0.17 6.14 -0.89
CA GLY A 59 -0.63 5.34 -1.80
C GLY A 59 -1.96 5.01 -1.14
N TYR A 60 -2.77 4.18 -1.78
CA TYR A 60 -4.01 3.72 -1.16
C TYR A 60 -4.35 2.31 -1.60
N PHE A 61 -5.22 1.65 -0.85
CA PHE A 61 -5.84 0.41 -1.28
C PHE A 61 -7.35 0.55 -1.35
N ASN A 62 -7.87 0.61 -2.58
CA ASN A 62 -9.28 0.39 -2.86
C ASN A 62 -9.52 -1.12 -2.85
N ARG A 63 -10.28 -1.60 -1.86
CA ARG A 63 -10.47 -3.05 -1.66
C ARG A 63 -11.29 -3.70 -2.77
N ASN A 64 -12.04 -2.90 -3.53
CA ASN A 64 -12.87 -3.33 -4.64
C ASN A 64 -12.03 -3.78 -5.83
N ALA A 65 -12.51 -4.80 -6.56
CA ALA A 65 -11.85 -5.27 -7.78
C ALA A 65 -12.11 -4.35 -8.98
N GLU A 66 -13.30 -3.72 -9.03
CA GLU A 66 -13.77 -2.97 -10.21
C GLU A 66 -14.27 -1.58 -9.86
N GLU A 67 -14.94 -1.41 -8.71
CA GLU A 67 -15.49 -0.11 -8.32
C GLU A 67 -14.39 0.96 -8.18
N ILE A 68 -14.55 2.03 -8.93
CA ILE A 68 -13.85 3.30 -8.75
C ILE A 68 -14.57 4.08 -7.65
N ILE A 69 -13.80 4.67 -6.75
CA ILE A 69 -14.33 5.50 -5.65
C ILE A 69 -13.99 6.96 -5.95
N GLU A 70 -14.93 7.86 -5.65
CA GLU A 70 -14.75 9.31 -5.77
C GLU A 70 -14.91 9.95 -4.39
N ILE A 71 -13.88 10.66 -3.92
CA ILE A 71 -13.92 11.40 -2.66
C ILE A 71 -13.31 12.78 -2.89
N PRO A 72 -14.14 13.84 -3.03
CA PRO A 72 -13.66 15.20 -3.20
C PRO A 72 -12.79 15.65 -2.03
N ILE A 73 -11.85 16.56 -2.28
CA ILE A 73 -11.06 17.22 -1.23
C ILE A 73 -12.02 17.88 -0.22
N GLY A 74 -11.80 17.63 1.07
CA GLY A 74 -12.66 18.13 2.14
C GLY A 74 -12.57 17.29 3.40
N ALA A 75 -13.61 17.33 4.24
CA ALA A 75 -13.61 16.63 5.54
C ALA A 75 -13.30 15.13 5.43
N ASP A 76 -13.77 14.50 4.34
CA ASP A 76 -13.63 13.07 4.07
C ASP A 76 -12.38 12.70 3.25
N ASN A 77 -11.65 13.70 2.75
CA ASN A 77 -10.37 13.52 2.05
C ASN A 77 -9.49 14.74 2.31
N ARG A 78 -8.71 14.70 3.37
CA ARG A 78 -7.87 15.83 3.81
C ARG A 78 -6.48 15.38 4.21
N VAL A 79 -5.51 16.23 3.90
CA VAL A 79 -4.13 16.12 4.37
C VAL A 79 -3.88 17.24 5.36
N GLU A 80 -3.32 16.96 6.53
CA GLU A 80 -3.07 17.95 7.59
C GLU A 80 -1.68 17.72 8.20
N PRO A 81 -0.96 18.75 8.67
CA PRO A 81 -1.29 20.18 8.64
C PRO A 81 -1.13 20.79 7.24
N GLY A 82 -1.61 22.03 7.04
CA GLY A 82 -1.52 22.75 5.75
C GLY A 82 -2.62 22.39 4.74
N GLY A 83 -3.65 21.67 5.19
CA GLY A 83 -4.74 21.14 4.38
C GLY A 83 -5.88 22.08 4.00
N PRO A 84 -6.98 21.48 3.47
CA PRO A 84 -7.14 20.05 3.24
C PRO A 84 -6.45 19.57 1.95
N ASP A 85 -6.12 20.45 1.01
CA ASP A 85 -5.57 20.10 -0.30
C ASP A 85 -4.03 20.17 -0.30
N ASN A 86 -3.38 19.03 -0.55
CA ASN A 86 -1.95 18.93 -0.81
C ASN A 86 -1.68 18.08 -2.07
N GLY A 87 -2.63 18.05 -3.01
CA GLY A 87 -2.52 17.31 -4.26
C GLY A 87 -2.79 15.81 -4.12
N GLN A 88 -3.52 15.39 -3.09
CA GLN A 88 -4.01 14.02 -2.98
C GLN A 88 -5.12 13.73 -4.01
N PRO A 89 -5.30 12.47 -4.45
CA PRO A 89 -6.31 12.14 -5.47
C PRO A 89 -7.73 12.35 -4.96
N THR A 90 -8.63 12.67 -5.88
CA THR A 90 -10.09 12.64 -5.65
C THR A 90 -10.77 11.46 -6.34
N HIS A 91 -10.10 10.88 -7.36
CA HIS A 91 -10.52 9.71 -8.12
C HIS A 91 -9.65 8.52 -7.73
N PHE A 92 -10.28 7.46 -7.25
CA PHE A 92 -9.60 6.29 -6.70
C PHE A 92 -9.92 5.04 -7.51
N ASP A 93 -9.04 4.73 -8.46
CA ASP A 93 -9.00 3.47 -9.19
C ASP A 93 -9.06 2.25 -8.27
N SER A 94 -9.50 1.13 -8.83
CA SER A 94 -9.55 -0.14 -8.09
C SER A 94 -8.16 -0.61 -7.66
N ARG A 95 -8.13 -1.48 -6.65
CA ARG A 95 -6.90 -2.13 -6.13
C ARG A 95 -5.90 -1.14 -5.51
N ARG A 96 -4.63 -1.56 -5.48
CA ARG A 96 -3.53 -0.86 -4.80
C ARG A 96 -2.88 0.10 -5.79
N GLN A 97 -2.89 1.37 -5.44
CA GLN A 97 -2.10 2.39 -6.11
C GLN A 97 -1.01 2.87 -5.15
N ARG A 98 0.23 2.99 -5.64
CA ARG A 98 1.42 3.37 -4.86
C ARG A 98 1.93 4.72 -5.32
N GLY A 99 2.45 5.53 -4.40
CA GLY A 99 3.09 6.81 -4.73
C GLY A 99 2.17 7.76 -5.50
N VAL A 100 0.90 7.82 -5.12
CA VAL A 100 -0.15 8.57 -5.82
C VAL A 100 -0.04 10.07 -5.61
N PHE A 101 0.58 10.52 -4.52
CA PHE A 101 1.00 11.90 -4.32
C PHE A 101 2.13 11.96 -3.27
N THR A 102 2.76 13.12 -3.18
CA THR A 102 3.77 13.43 -2.16
C THR A 102 3.51 14.79 -1.52
N VAL A 103 4.02 14.95 -0.30
CA VAL A 103 4.10 16.24 0.42
C VAL A 103 5.56 16.51 0.75
N VAL A 104 6.05 17.66 0.30
CA VAL A 104 7.41 18.11 0.61
C VAL A 104 7.43 18.77 1.99
N VAL A 105 8.35 18.35 2.83
CA VAL A 105 8.56 18.87 4.20
C VAL A 105 10.00 19.39 4.35
N PRO A 106 10.23 20.39 5.21
CA PRO A 106 11.54 21.01 5.34
C PRO A 106 12.56 20.10 6.05
N ALA A 107 13.84 20.44 5.94
CA ALA A 107 14.95 19.69 6.53
C ALA A 107 14.85 19.54 8.07
N ASP A 108 14.19 20.49 8.73
CA ASP A 108 13.99 20.53 10.19
C ASP A 108 12.66 19.89 10.65
N PHE A 109 11.97 19.16 9.77
CA PHE A 109 10.69 18.52 10.07
C PHE A 109 10.74 17.53 11.24
N SER A 110 11.90 16.92 11.52
CA SER A 110 12.16 16.14 12.74
C SER A 110 11.09 15.07 13.03
N ASN A 111 10.46 15.11 14.22
CA ASN A 111 9.44 14.16 14.66
C ASN A 111 7.99 14.63 14.37
N ASN A 112 7.81 15.62 13.48
CA ASN A 112 6.48 16.02 13.05
C ASN A 112 5.86 14.97 12.13
N GLU A 113 4.55 15.10 11.89
CA GLU A 113 3.79 14.20 11.03
C GLU A 113 2.90 15.00 10.08
N VAL A 114 2.67 14.41 8.90
CA VAL A 114 1.61 14.82 7.97
C VAL A 114 0.61 13.68 7.89
N ASN A 115 -0.65 13.94 8.21
CA ASN A 115 -1.73 12.97 8.27
C ASN A 115 -2.59 13.04 7.02
N TRP A 116 -2.78 11.91 6.33
CA TRP A 116 -3.82 11.79 5.31
C TRP A 116 -5.01 11.02 5.87
N THR A 117 -6.19 11.63 5.82
CA THR A 117 -7.45 11.02 6.26
C THR A 117 -8.38 10.78 5.07
N LEU A 118 -8.91 9.55 5.00
CA LEU A 118 -10.01 9.18 4.11
C LEU A 118 -11.20 8.68 4.93
N SER A 119 -12.39 9.20 4.64
CA SER A 119 -13.67 8.71 5.15
C SER A 119 -14.53 8.25 4.00
N PHE A 120 -14.97 6.99 4.02
CA PHE A 120 -15.85 6.46 2.98
C PHE A 120 -16.75 5.36 3.55
N ARG A 121 -18.05 5.42 3.25
CA ARG A 121 -19.05 4.43 3.72
C ARG A 121 -19.03 4.21 5.25
N GLY A 122 -18.80 5.28 6.00
CA GLY A 122 -18.75 5.24 7.47
C GLY A 122 -17.46 4.65 8.06
N ASP A 123 -16.47 4.31 7.22
CA ASP A 123 -15.12 3.93 7.65
C ASP A 123 -14.20 5.14 7.47
N THR A 124 -13.59 5.59 8.56
CA THR A 124 -12.62 6.69 8.57
C THR A 124 -11.26 6.14 8.96
N GLN A 125 -10.27 6.38 8.11
CA GLN A 125 -8.91 5.90 8.26
C GLN A 125 -7.95 7.08 8.15
N THR A 126 -6.99 7.16 9.05
CA THR A 126 -5.94 8.19 9.05
C THR A 126 -4.58 7.51 9.11
N ILE A 127 -3.65 7.94 8.27
CA ILE A 127 -2.28 7.44 8.27
C ILE A 127 -1.27 8.59 8.38
N PRO A 128 -0.36 8.57 9.38
CA PRO A 128 0.71 9.54 9.49
C PRO A 128 1.85 9.21 8.53
N GLY A 129 2.40 10.24 7.89
CA GLY A 129 3.69 10.23 7.23
C GLY A 129 4.73 10.95 8.09
N HIS A 130 5.92 10.36 8.19
CA HIS A 130 6.99 10.77 9.12
C HIS A 130 8.38 10.39 8.59
N LEU A 131 9.44 10.98 9.17
CA LEU A 131 10.82 10.72 8.76
C LEU A 131 11.52 9.58 9.51
N HIS A 132 10.77 8.63 10.09
CA HIS A 132 11.37 7.46 10.73
C HIS A 132 12.24 6.67 9.74
N ARG A 133 13.49 6.38 10.14
CA ARG A 133 14.52 5.79 9.26
C ARG A 133 14.11 4.49 8.59
N ASP A 134 13.36 3.65 9.29
CA ASP A 134 12.91 2.34 8.78
C ASP A 134 11.93 2.44 7.59
N TRP A 135 11.45 3.65 7.30
CA TRP A 135 10.52 3.96 6.20
C TRP A 135 11.18 4.79 5.08
N MET A 136 12.51 4.86 5.06
CA MET A 136 13.24 5.55 3.99
C MET A 136 13.18 4.73 2.70
N LEU A 137 12.84 5.39 1.60
CA LEU A 137 12.74 4.84 0.25
C LEU A 137 13.96 5.22 -0.57
N ASP A 138 14.48 4.28 -1.35
CA ASP A 138 15.41 4.58 -2.44
C ASP A 138 14.61 4.94 -3.71
N ALA A 139 13.89 6.06 -3.67
CA ALA A 139 12.97 6.45 -4.73
C ALA A 139 13.65 7.17 -5.91
N LEU A 140 14.82 7.78 -5.66
CA LEU A 140 15.55 8.58 -6.66
C LEU A 140 16.85 7.92 -7.13
N GLY A 141 17.39 6.99 -6.33
CA GLY A 141 18.59 6.22 -6.65
C GLY A 141 18.27 4.98 -7.48
N GLY A 142 19.33 4.42 -8.07
CA GLY A 142 19.26 3.35 -9.06
C GLY A 142 18.75 1.99 -8.58
N GLY A 143 18.40 1.85 -7.30
CA GLY A 143 18.27 0.54 -6.66
C GLY A 143 19.49 -0.35 -6.92
N ALA A 144 19.30 -1.67 -6.86
CA ALA A 144 20.35 -2.65 -7.18
C ALA A 144 20.73 -2.68 -8.68
N GLY A 145 19.95 -2.04 -9.56
CA GLY A 145 20.10 -2.10 -11.01
C GLY A 145 20.74 -0.87 -11.67
N GLY A 146 20.88 0.24 -10.94
CA GLY A 146 21.29 1.54 -11.51
C GLY A 146 20.17 2.32 -12.21
N ASP A 147 18.94 1.79 -12.25
CA ASP A 147 17.80 2.39 -12.93
C ASP A 147 17.21 3.54 -12.12
N THR A 148 17.21 4.74 -12.70
CA THR A 148 16.63 5.92 -12.04
C THR A 148 15.31 6.33 -12.69
N PRO A 149 14.40 6.97 -11.94
CA PRO A 149 13.15 7.43 -12.52
C PRO A 149 13.37 8.40 -13.69
N PRO A 150 12.46 8.43 -14.68
CA PRO A 150 12.57 9.34 -15.81
C PRO A 150 12.51 10.80 -15.35
N ILE A 151 13.10 11.68 -16.16
CA ILE A 151 12.98 13.12 -16.02
C ILE A 151 11.76 13.59 -16.82
N VAL A 152 10.89 14.34 -16.16
CA VAL A 152 9.78 15.07 -16.79
C VAL A 152 10.05 16.57 -16.64
N ARG A 153 9.79 17.33 -17.71
CA ARG A 153 9.77 18.80 -17.70
C ARG A 153 8.48 19.26 -18.33
N PHE A 154 7.84 20.27 -17.75
CA PHE A 154 6.61 20.85 -18.31
C PHE A 154 6.88 22.01 -19.28
N THR A 155 8.11 22.53 -19.30
CA THR A 155 8.59 23.52 -20.28
C THR A 155 9.94 23.09 -20.85
N GLU A 156 10.25 23.49 -22.08
CA GLU A 156 11.42 23.02 -22.86
C GLU A 156 12.76 23.15 -22.09
N ASN A 157 12.89 24.17 -21.25
CA ASN A 157 14.06 24.41 -20.39
C ASN A 157 13.68 24.63 -18.91
N GLY A 158 12.56 24.03 -18.49
CA GLY A 158 12.06 24.16 -17.12
C GLY A 158 12.80 23.28 -16.10
N PRO A 159 12.45 23.45 -14.81
CA PRO A 159 12.80 22.52 -13.75
C PRO A 159 12.62 21.04 -14.14
N GLU A 160 13.57 20.21 -13.73
CA GLU A 160 13.46 18.77 -13.86
C GLU A 160 12.64 18.19 -12.72
N HIS A 161 11.79 17.23 -13.04
CA HIS A 161 11.04 16.43 -12.06
C HIS A 161 11.38 14.96 -12.22
N ARG A 162 11.61 14.31 -11.08
CA ARG A 162 12.01 12.90 -11.01
C ARG A 162 11.33 12.24 -9.82
N GLY A 163 10.97 10.97 -9.99
CA GLY A 163 10.41 10.14 -8.94
C GLY A 163 8.90 10.32 -8.77
N PRO A 164 8.30 9.58 -7.83
CA PRO A 164 6.88 9.71 -7.52
C PRO A 164 6.62 11.07 -6.87
N GLY A 165 5.59 11.80 -7.31
CA GLY A 165 5.21 13.03 -6.64
C GLY A 165 4.56 14.08 -7.51
N ASN A 166 4.01 15.09 -6.85
CA ASN A 166 3.42 16.24 -7.51
C ASN A 166 4.52 17.10 -8.16
N ALA A 167 4.21 17.66 -9.33
CA ALA A 167 5.09 18.65 -9.95
C ALA A 167 5.20 19.87 -9.01
N PRO A 168 6.40 20.26 -8.56
CA PRO A 168 6.58 21.41 -7.66
C PRO A 168 6.18 22.74 -8.29
N GLU A 169 5.98 22.80 -9.62
CA GLU A 169 5.51 23.99 -10.33
C GLU A 169 4.03 24.33 -10.07
N GLY A 170 3.28 23.43 -9.40
CA GLY A 170 1.86 23.64 -9.13
C GLY A 170 1.00 23.62 -10.39
N PRO A 171 -0.29 24.03 -10.29
CA PRO A 171 -1.19 24.04 -11.44
C PRO A 171 -0.76 25.08 -12.48
N LEU A 172 -0.51 24.63 -13.72
CA LEU A 172 -0.23 25.50 -14.85
C LEU A 172 -1.53 26.17 -15.33
N THR A 173 -1.51 27.49 -15.44
CA THR A 173 -2.63 28.23 -16.06
C THR A 173 -2.49 28.17 -17.57
N ALA A 174 -3.49 27.61 -18.24
CA ALA A 174 -3.58 27.58 -19.69
C ALA A 174 -4.88 28.25 -20.17
N THR A 175 -4.84 28.90 -21.33
CA THR A 175 -6.03 29.46 -21.97
C THR A 175 -6.57 28.45 -22.98
N VAL A 176 -7.83 28.05 -22.82
CA VAL A 176 -8.48 27.17 -23.80
C VAL A 176 -8.63 27.92 -25.14
N GLY A 177 -8.13 27.31 -26.22
CA GLY A 177 -8.34 27.80 -27.59
C GLY A 177 -7.20 28.62 -28.21
N THR A 178 -6.02 28.66 -27.60
CA THR A 178 -4.82 29.20 -28.26
C THR A 178 -3.73 28.11 -28.27
N PRO A 179 -3.55 27.40 -29.41
CA PRO A 179 -2.52 26.37 -29.54
C PRO A 179 -1.12 26.96 -29.56
#